data_AF-A0A0J1FXY7-F1
#
_entry.id   AF-A0A0J1FXY7-F1
#
_cell.length_a   1.000
_cell.length_b   1.000
_cell.length_c   1.000
_cell.angle_alpha   90.00
_cell.angle_beta   90.00
_cell.angle_gamma   90.00
#
_symmetry.space_group_name_H-M   'P 1'
#
loop_
_entity.id
_entity.type
_entity.pdbx_description
1 polymer ?
#
loop_
_entity_poly.entity_id
_entity_poly.type
_entity_poly.pdbx_seq_one_letter_code
_entity_poly.pdbx_strand_id
1 'polypeptide(L)'
;MRLKEKTHRKFVDFFEKISNMYQGQDFELAYSDIQRETGAASVTLKRAIQALAEDGVLDVQPGRNSRYARFRYLLAAQSVDAMESLSSEKENDENSMADEPQNNDTINENLQELLQLVDHLRRRVRTQEMSIALLQDRMAEIEDKLRKR
;
A
#
# COMPACT_ATOMS: atom_id res chain seq x y z
N MET A 1 -16.42 6.63 15.85
CA MET A 1 -17.38 7.52 15.14
C MET A 1 -17.76 6.81 13.85
N ARG A 2 -18.99 6.29 13.73
CA ARG A 2 -19.38 5.38 12.63
C ARG A 2 -19.39 6.10 11.27
N LEU A 3 -18.83 5.46 10.25
CA LEU A 3 -18.92 5.93 8.85
C LEU A 3 -20.40 5.99 8.44
N LYS A 4 -20.79 6.91 7.54
CA LYS A 4 -22.15 6.92 6.99
C LYS A 4 -22.43 5.55 6.32
N GLU A 5 -23.54 4.90 6.65
CA GLU A 5 -23.89 3.55 6.18
C GLU A 5 -23.77 3.36 4.66
N LYS A 6 -24.15 4.38 3.86
CA LYS A 6 -24.03 4.34 2.40
C LYS A 6 -22.58 4.18 1.92
N THR A 7 -21.63 4.78 2.61
CA THR A 7 -20.21 4.68 2.28
C THR A 7 -19.67 3.33 2.70
N HIS A 8 -20.03 2.87 3.89
CA HIS A 8 -19.62 1.56 4.40
C HIS A 8 -20.08 0.44 3.45
N ARG A 9 -21.35 0.45 3.03
CA ARG A 9 -21.91 -0.53 2.09
C ARG A 9 -21.15 -0.59 0.76
N LYS A 10 -20.81 0.57 0.18
CA LYS A 10 -20.01 0.62 -1.06
C LYS A 10 -18.65 -0.05 -0.92
N PHE A 11 -17.99 0.09 0.23
CA PHE A 11 -16.71 -0.57 0.46
C PHE A 11 -16.89 -2.08 0.65
N VAL A 12 -17.91 -2.52 1.38
CA VAL A 12 -18.25 -3.95 1.49
C VAL A 12 -18.51 -4.55 0.11
N ASP A 13 -19.40 -3.94 -0.68
CA ASP A 13 -19.74 -4.42 -2.04
C ASP A 13 -18.48 -4.49 -2.94
N PHE A 14 -17.58 -3.51 -2.82
CA PHE A 14 -16.31 -3.51 -3.55
C PHE A 14 -15.41 -4.67 -3.13
N PHE A 15 -15.14 -4.83 -1.83
CA PHE A 15 -14.26 -5.88 -1.33
C PHE A 15 -14.85 -7.28 -1.53
N GLU A 16 -16.18 -7.44 -1.47
CA GLU A 16 -16.86 -8.67 -1.81
C GLU A 16 -16.70 -9.02 -3.29
N LYS A 17 -16.89 -8.06 -4.20
CA LYS A 17 -16.67 -8.25 -5.64
C LYS A 17 -15.22 -8.66 -5.95
N ILE A 18 -14.25 -8.02 -5.32
CA ILE A 18 -12.84 -8.38 -5.47
C ILE A 18 -12.56 -9.75 -4.87
N SER A 19 -13.03 -10.03 -3.65
CA SER A 19 -12.87 -11.34 -3.01
C SER A 19 -13.42 -12.47 -3.88
N ASN A 20 -14.57 -12.27 -4.53
CA ASN A 20 -15.14 -13.25 -5.45
C ASN A 20 -14.26 -13.50 -6.68
N MET A 21 -13.56 -12.46 -7.18
CA MET A 21 -12.60 -12.59 -8.27
C MET A 21 -11.36 -13.38 -7.84
N TYR A 22 -10.91 -13.21 -6.60
CA TYR A 22 -9.76 -13.92 -6.01
C TYR A 22 -10.14 -15.19 -5.25
N GLN A 23 -11.37 -15.69 -5.41
CA GLN A 23 -11.86 -16.93 -4.78
C GLN A 23 -11.69 -16.99 -3.25
N GLY A 24 -11.79 -15.85 -2.57
CA GLY A 24 -11.61 -15.76 -1.11
C GLY A 24 -10.16 -15.83 -0.64
N GLN A 25 -9.18 -15.89 -1.55
CA GLN A 25 -7.76 -15.79 -1.20
C GLN A 25 -7.33 -14.35 -0.91
N ASP A 26 -6.17 -14.21 -0.25
CA ASP A 26 -5.54 -12.91 0.00
C ASP A 26 -5.22 -12.20 -1.31
N PHE A 27 -5.65 -10.95 -1.43
CA PHE A 27 -5.35 -10.12 -2.59
C PHE A 27 -4.61 -8.84 -2.20
N GLU A 28 -3.69 -8.40 -3.05
CA GLU A 28 -2.94 -7.16 -2.87
C GLU A 28 -3.49 -6.08 -3.80
N LEU A 29 -3.86 -4.93 -3.25
CA LEU A 29 -4.39 -3.81 -4.01
C LEU A 29 -3.70 -2.50 -3.64
N ALA A 30 -3.53 -1.64 -4.64
CA ALA A 30 -3.08 -0.27 -4.41
C ALA A 30 -4.21 0.56 -3.82
N TYR A 31 -3.91 1.42 -2.83
CA TYR A 31 -4.89 2.36 -2.31
C TYR A 31 -5.47 3.24 -3.43
N SER A 32 -4.67 3.62 -4.44
CA SER A 32 -5.13 4.41 -5.58
C SER A 32 -6.23 3.72 -6.39
N ASP A 33 -6.19 2.40 -6.51
CA ASP A 33 -7.12 1.65 -7.34
C ASP A 33 -8.46 1.53 -6.62
N ILE A 34 -8.42 1.31 -5.30
CA ILE A 34 -9.61 1.37 -4.45
C ILE A 34 -10.23 2.77 -4.51
N GLN A 35 -9.41 3.84 -4.48
CA GLN A 35 -9.94 5.21 -4.60
C GLN A 35 -10.59 5.48 -5.96
N ARG A 36 -10.05 4.95 -7.07
CA ARG A 36 -10.64 5.10 -8.40
C ARG A 36 -12.00 4.41 -8.49
N GLU A 37 -12.10 3.18 -7.99
CA GLU A 37 -13.34 2.39 -8.09
C GLU A 37 -14.41 2.92 -7.13
N THR A 38 -14.03 3.26 -5.90
CA THR A 38 -14.98 3.72 -4.87
C THR A 38 -15.30 5.22 -4.98
N GLY A 39 -14.48 5.97 -5.70
CA GLY A 39 -14.56 7.44 -5.79
C GLY A 39 -14.23 8.15 -4.47
N ALA A 40 -13.66 7.45 -3.49
CA ALA A 40 -13.43 7.98 -2.16
C ALA A 40 -12.08 8.72 -2.02
N ALA A 41 -12.08 9.81 -1.26
CA ALA A 41 -10.85 10.48 -0.85
C ALA A 41 -9.99 9.58 0.06
N SER A 42 -8.67 9.80 0.08
CA SER A 42 -7.71 8.95 0.80
C SER A 42 -8.01 8.83 2.30
N VAL A 43 -8.43 9.94 2.94
CA VAL A 43 -8.81 9.94 4.36
C VAL A 43 -10.04 9.07 4.61
N THR A 44 -11.02 9.13 3.71
CA THR A 44 -12.25 8.32 3.79
C THR A 44 -11.94 6.85 3.59
N LEU A 45 -11.06 6.52 2.64
CA LEU A 45 -10.60 5.15 2.41
C LEU A 45 -9.95 4.55 3.65
N LYS A 46 -8.98 5.25 4.26
CA LYS A 46 -8.29 4.77 5.47
C LYS A 46 -9.27 4.51 6.61
N ARG A 47 -10.22 5.43 6.82
CA ARG A 47 -11.28 5.26 7.84
C ARG A 47 -12.22 4.10 7.53
N ALA A 48 -12.56 3.88 6.27
CA ALA A 48 -13.41 2.77 5.87
C ALA A 48 -12.72 1.42 6.07
N ILE A 49 -11.45 1.30 5.67
CA ILE A 49 -10.64 0.10 5.89
C ILE A 49 -10.54 -0.20 7.39
N GLN A 50 -10.23 0.82 8.20
CA GLN A 50 -10.16 0.64 9.65
C GLN A 50 -11.50 0.19 10.25
N ALA A 51 -12.61 0.81 9.84
CA ALA A 51 -13.94 0.41 10.30
C ALA A 51 -14.28 -1.04 9.91
N LEU A 52 -13.95 -1.45 8.68
CA LEU A 52 -14.18 -2.83 8.22
C LEU A 52 -13.30 -3.86 8.92
N ALA A 53 -12.09 -3.47 9.33
CA ALA A 53 -11.22 -4.31 10.15
C ALA A 53 -11.75 -4.42 11.59
N GLU A 54 -12.22 -3.32 12.18
CA GLU A 54 -12.87 -3.31 13.50
C GLU A 54 -14.17 -4.13 13.51
N ASP A 55 -14.95 -4.07 12.41
CA ASP A 55 -16.19 -4.83 12.23
C ASP A 55 -15.94 -6.31 11.86
N GLY A 56 -14.67 -6.74 11.73
CA GLY A 56 -14.29 -8.14 11.44
C GLY A 56 -14.63 -8.60 10.01
N VAL A 57 -14.88 -7.67 9.09
CA VAL A 57 -15.21 -7.95 7.69
C VAL A 57 -13.95 -8.20 6.86
N LEU A 58 -12.86 -7.50 7.18
CA LEU A 58 -11.58 -7.53 6.45
C LEU A 58 -10.40 -7.66 7.41
N ASP A 59 -9.44 -8.50 7.08
CA ASP A 59 -8.08 -8.44 7.65
C ASP A 59 -7.15 -7.69 6.69
N VAL A 60 -6.31 -6.82 7.24
CA VAL A 60 -5.52 -5.84 6.48
C VAL A 60 -4.06 -5.93 6.90
N GLN A 61 -3.22 -6.31 5.96
CA GLN A 61 -1.78 -6.40 6.14
C GLN A 61 -1.05 -5.38 5.25
N PRO A 62 0.11 -4.85 5.71
CA PRO A 62 0.92 -3.99 4.85
C PRO A 62 1.37 -4.75 3.59
N GLY A 63 1.25 -4.10 2.44
CA GLY A 63 1.68 -4.66 1.15
C GLY A 63 3.17 -4.45 0.90
N ARG A 64 3.59 -4.63 -0.36
CA ARG A 64 5.00 -4.48 -0.81
C ARG A 64 5.62 -3.13 -0.44
N ASN A 65 4.81 -2.08 -0.40
CA ASN A 65 5.21 -0.74 0.06
C ASN A 65 3.97 0.03 0.55
N SER A 66 4.17 1.27 1.01
CA SER A 66 3.12 2.12 1.58
C SER A 66 1.95 2.46 0.63
N ARG A 67 2.05 2.16 -0.67
CA ARG A 67 0.97 2.35 -1.65
C ARG A 67 0.02 1.17 -1.72
N TYR A 68 0.44 -0.01 -1.28
CA TYR A 68 -0.30 -1.26 -1.40
C TYR A 68 -0.65 -1.82 -0.02
N ALA A 69 -1.77 -2.53 0.02
CA ALA A 69 -2.15 -3.32 1.17
C ALA A 69 -2.65 -4.69 0.70
N ARG A 70 -2.38 -5.70 1.53
CA ARG A 70 -2.95 -7.04 1.38
C ARG A 70 -4.23 -7.11 2.19
N PHE A 71 -5.27 -7.62 1.57
CA PHE A 71 -6.60 -7.73 2.15
C PHE A 71 -7.04 -9.18 2.12
N ARG A 72 -7.64 -9.63 3.22
CA ARG A 72 -8.34 -10.92 3.32
C ARG A 72 -9.78 -10.67 3.73
N TYR A 73 -10.72 -11.11 2.92
CA TYR A 73 -12.15 -10.91 3.19
C TYR A 73 -12.69 -12.06 4.03
N LEU A 74 -13.02 -11.78 5.30
CA LEU A 74 -13.32 -12.83 6.28
C LEU A 74 -14.76 -13.37 6.16
N LEU A 75 -15.70 -12.62 5.56
CA LEU A 75 -17.06 -13.10 5.34
C LEU A 75 -17.15 -14.23 4.30
N ALA A 76 -16.24 -14.25 3.31
CA ALA A 76 -16.18 -15.34 2.34
C ALA A 76 -15.43 -16.57 2.88
N ALA A 77 -14.55 -16.41 3.87
CA ALA A 77 -13.80 -17.53 4.44
C ALA A 77 -14.68 -18.51 5.24
N GLN A 78 -15.81 -18.06 5.80
CA GLN A 78 -16.74 -18.96 6.50
C GLN A 78 -17.39 -20.03 5.60
N SER A 79 -17.40 -19.86 4.28
CA SER A 79 -17.89 -20.91 3.37
C SER A 79 -16.80 -21.85 2.86
N VAL A 80 -15.51 -21.52 3.06
CA VAL A 80 -14.36 -22.28 2.53
C VAL A 80 -13.57 -23.00 3.63
N ASP A 81 -13.67 -22.56 4.89
CA ASP A 81 -13.00 -23.18 6.05
C ASP A 81 -13.52 -24.59 6.44
N ALA A 82 -14.49 -25.14 5.69
CA ALA A 82 -14.91 -26.53 5.86
C ALA A 82 -14.08 -27.54 5.03
N MET A 83 -13.15 -27.10 4.16
CA MET A 83 -12.56 -28.00 3.16
C MET A 83 -11.02 -28.02 3.02
N GLU A 84 -10.27 -27.20 3.77
CA GLU A 84 -8.81 -27.11 3.59
C GLU A 84 -7.95 -27.57 4.78
N SER A 85 -8.49 -28.41 5.66
CA SER A 85 -7.76 -29.01 6.78
C SER A 85 -7.39 -30.50 6.60
N LEU A 86 -7.26 -31.00 5.37
CA LEU A 86 -6.88 -32.39 5.11
C LEU A 86 -6.05 -32.54 3.83
N SER A 87 -4.77 -32.17 3.89
CA SER A 87 -3.72 -32.78 3.05
C SER A 87 -2.36 -32.63 3.70
N SER A 88 -2.09 -33.62 4.55
CA SER A 88 -0.80 -33.91 5.16
C SER A 88 0.28 -34.20 4.13
N GLU A 89 1.49 -33.72 4.47
CA GLU A 89 2.80 -34.38 4.34
C GLU A 89 3.17 -35.07 3.01
N LYS A 90 4.30 -34.65 2.43
CA LYS A 90 5.43 -35.56 2.12
C LYS A 90 6.68 -34.85 1.59
N GLU A 91 7.80 -35.22 2.23
CA GLU A 91 9.11 -35.59 1.67
C GLU A 91 9.90 -34.52 0.88
N ASN A 92 11.03 -34.03 1.39
CA ASN A 92 12.38 -34.62 1.47
C ASN A 92 13.27 -34.23 0.28
N ASP A 93 14.41 -33.65 0.67
CA ASP A 93 15.75 -33.71 0.08
C ASP A 93 16.08 -33.20 -1.33
N GLU A 94 17.10 -32.32 -1.30
CA GLU A 94 18.26 -32.24 -2.19
C GLU A 94 18.05 -32.57 -3.66
N ASN A 95 18.14 -31.56 -4.55
CA ASN A 95 19.25 -31.44 -5.50
C ASN A 95 19.14 -30.17 -6.35
N SER A 96 20.24 -29.41 -6.44
CA SER A 96 20.76 -28.69 -7.62
C SER A 96 21.29 -27.30 -7.27
N MET A 97 22.53 -27.32 -6.77
CA MET A 97 23.52 -26.28 -7.08
C MET A 97 23.66 -26.20 -8.60
N ALA A 98 23.06 -25.18 -9.21
CA ALA A 98 23.42 -24.71 -10.53
C ALA A 98 23.57 -23.18 -10.43
N ASP A 99 24.81 -22.77 -10.28
CA ASP A 99 25.30 -21.40 -10.32
C ASP A 99 24.93 -20.81 -11.71
N GLU A 100 23.85 -20.03 -11.77
CA GLU A 100 23.46 -19.29 -12.98
C GLU A 100 24.19 -17.94 -13.03
N PRO A 101 25.12 -17.70 -13.96
CA PRO A 101 25.75 -16.39 -14.11
C PRO A 101 24.83 -15.35 -14.76
N GLN A 102 23.62 -15.70 -15.18
CA GLN A 102 22.72 -14.80 -15.93
C GLN A 102 21.94 -13.80 -15.05
N ASN A 103 21.85 -14.03 -13.73
CA ASN A 103 21.08 -13.17 -12.84
C ASN A 103 21.89 -11.97 -12.32
N ASN A 104 23.23 -12.02 -12.38
CA ASN A 104 24.07 -10.95 -11.84
C ASN A 104 24.03 -9.68 -12.70
N ASP A 105 23.91 -9.81 -14.02
CA ASP A 105 23.88 -8.65 -14.93
C ASP A 105 22.58 -7.86 -14.78
N THR A 106 21.43 -8.54 -14.71
CA THR A 106 20.14 -7.90 -14.43
C THR A 106 20.08 -7.31 -13.02
N ILE A 107 20.69 -7.96 -12.02
CA ILE A 107 20.81 -7.39 -10.66
C ILE A 107 21.68 -6.12 -10.68
N ASN A 108 22.79 -6.12 -11.42
CA ASN A 108 23.67 -4.96 -11.54
C ASN A 108 22.99 -3.79 -12.27
N GLU A 109 22.25 -4.05 -13.34
CA GLU A 109 21.44 -3.05 -14.04
C GLU A 109 20.38 -2.45 -13.11
N ASN A 110 19.62 -3.29 -12.40
CA ASN A 110 18.63 -2.83 -11.41
C ASN A 110 19.27 -2.02 -10.27
N LEU A 111 20.45 -2.43 -9.80
CA LEU A 111 21.22 -1.70 -8.79
C LEU A 111 21.64 -0.32 -9.33
N GLN A 112 22.10 -0.25 -10.57
CA GLN A 112 22.52 0.99 -11.20
C GLN A 112 21.34 1.95 -11.44
N GLU A 113 20.19 1.44 -11.88
CA GLU A 113 18.95 2.22 -11.98
C GLU A 113 18.52 2.75 -10.61
N LEU A 114 18.58 1.92 -9.57
CA LEU A 114 18.22 2.33 -8.22
C LEU A 114 19.17 3.41 -7.69
N LEU A 115 20.48 3.30 -7.94
CA LEU A 115 21.46 4.34 -7.58
C LEU A 115 21.16 5.67 -8.29
N GLN A 116 20.83 5.62 -9.59
CA GLN A 116 20.43 6.81 -10.33
C GLN A 116 19.17 7.43 -9.72
N LEU A 117 18.15 6.64 -9.39
CA LEU A 117 16.93 7.14 -8.76
C LEU A 117 17.23 7.81 -7.41
N VAL A 118 18.09 7.21 -6.58
CA VAL A 118 18.53 7.80 -5.30
C VAL A 118 19.24 9.14 -5.52
N ASP A 119 20.12 9.24 -6.51
CA ASP A 119 20.82 10.49 -6.80
C ASP A 119 19.89 11.60 -7.32
N HIS A 120 18.90 11.25 -8.14
CA HIS A 120 17.87 12.20 -8.57
C HIS A 120 17.05 12.70 -7.37
N LEU A 121 16.67 11.81 -6.45
CA LEU A 121 15.97 12.18 -5.22
C LEU A 121 16.82 13.10 -4.34
N ARG A 122 18.12 12.80 -4.15
CA ARG A 122 19.04 13.65 -3.39
C ARG A 122 19.15 15.06 -3.98
N ARG A 123 19.26 15.17 -5.31
CA ARG A 123 19.28 16.48 -6.00
C ARG A 123 17.98 17.24 -5.76
N ARG A 124 16.83 16.58 -5.90
CA ARG A 124 15.52 17.19 -5.68
C ARG A 124 15.35 17.68 -4.23
N VAL A 125 15.80 16.91 -3.24
CA VAL A 125 15.77 17.31 -1.83
C VAL A 125 16.58 18.58 -1.61
N ARG A 126 17.82 18.67 -2.13
CA ARG A 126 18.63 19.90 -2.03
C ARG A 126 17.94 21.11 -2.65
N THR A 127 17.30 20.95 -3.81
CA THR A 127 16.53 22.04 -4.44
C THR A 127 15.35 22.47 -3.58
N GLN A 128 14.66 21.53 -2.95
CA GLN A 128 13.54 21.81 -2.05
C GLN A 128 14.02 22.51 -0.77
N GLU A 129 15.14 22.08 -0.19
CA GLU A 129 15.76 22.73 0.97
C GLU A 129 16.11 24.19 0.69
N MET A 130 16.73 24.47 -0.47
CA MET A 130 17.03 25.84 -0.90
C MET A 130 15.75 26.67 -1.08
N SER A 131 14.71 26.07 -1.67
CA SER A 131 13.43 26.76 -1.87
C SER A 131 12.74 27.08 -0.54
N ILE A 132 12.82 26.17 0.44
CA ILE A 132 12.31 26.38 1.80
C ILE A 132 13.06 27.52 2.49
N ALA A 133 14.39 27.56 2.39
CA ALA A 133 15.19 28.65 2.98
C ALA A 133 14.78 30.02 2.44
N LEU A 134 14.60 30.15 1.11
CA LEU A 134 14.12 31.40 0.50
C LEU A 134 12.72 31.80 0.97
N LEU A 135 11.82 30.82 1.15
CA LEU A 135 10.49 31.10 1.69
C LEU A 135 10.56 31.57 3.15
N GLN A 136 11.43 30.97 3.96
CA GLN A 136 11.64 31.38 5.35
C GLN A 136 12.17 32.81 5.44
N ASP A 137 13.14 33.18 4.61
CA ASP A 137 13.66 34.55 4.53
C ASP A 137 12.54 35.55 4.17
N ARG A 138 11.71 35.21 3.19
CA ARG A 138 10.57 36.06 2.81
C ARG A 138 9.51 36.17 3.89
N MET A 139 9.25 35.09 4.64
CA MET A 139 8.34 35.17 5.78
C MET A 139 8.90 36.09 6.87
N ALA A 140 10.20 35.99 7.18
CA ALA A 140 10.84 36.87 8.16
C ALA A 140 10.74 38.35 7.75
N GLU A 141 10.95 38.67 6.47
CA GLU A 141 10.76 40.05 5.96
C GLU A 141 9.31 40.56 6.14
N ILE A 142 8.32 39.69 5.94
CA ILE A 142 6.90 40.03 6.12
C ILE A 142 6.59 40.24 7.60
N GLU A 143 7.07 39.35 8.47
CA GLU A 143 6.90 39.46 9.93
C GLU A 143 7.52 40.76 10.47
N ASP A 144 8.71 41.14 9.99
CA ASP A 144 9.36 42.40 10.33
C ASP A 144 8.53 43.62 9.91
N LYS A 145 7.91 43.59 8.73
CA LYS A 145 7.03 44.68 8.25
C LYS A 145 5.75 44.77 9.08
N LEU A 146 5.24 43.65 9.56
CA LEU A 146 4.05 43.61 10.42
C LEU A 146 4.35 44.10 11.84
N ARG A 147 5.52 43.77 12.41
CA ARG A 147 5.93 44.22 13.76
C ARG A 147 6.40 45.67 13.83
N LYS A 148 6.83 46.25 12.70
CA LYS A 148 7.22 47.67 12.61
C LYS A 148 6.04 48.63 12.40
N ARG A 149 4.80 48.13 12.46
CA ARG A 149 3.56 48.92 12.57
C ARG A 149 3.09 48.94 14.02
#